data_AF-A0A916T0N3-F1
#
_entry.id   AF-A0A916T0N3-F1
#
_cell.length_a   1.000
_cell.length_b   1.000
_cell.length_c   1.000
_cell.angle_alpha   90.00
_cell.angle_beta   90.00
_cell.angle_gamma   90.00
#
_symmetry.space_group_name_H-M   'P 1'
#
loop_
_entity.id
_entity.type
_entity.pdbx_description
1 polymer ?
#
loop_
_entity_poly.entity_id
_entity_poly.type
_entity_poly.pdbx_seq_one_letter_code
_entity_poly.pdbx_strand_id
1 'polypeptide(L)'
;MAYPTPADQRDGHGRWCIIQRPAAGTLWLADEGERIGFDPMPQADPQPVLDLLHTAADAGRTAAQAWDMIVGLVGVQIMEGDLAHWKPDRNYRRQRVQP
;
A
#
# COMPACT_ATOMS: atom_id res chain seq x y z
N MET A 1 -10.24 -14.84 -0.31
CA MET A 1 -10.05 -13.67 -1.19
C MET A 1 -8.57 -13.65 -1.54
N ALA A 2 -8.19 -13.88 -2.81
CA ALA A 2 -6.78 -13.92 -3.19
C ALA A 2 -6.32 -12.49 -3.46
N TYR A 3 -5.41 -11.95 -2.65
CA TYR A 3 -4.82 -10.63 -2.85
C TYR A 3 -3.81 -10.71 -4.00
N PRO A 4 -4.01 -10.00 -5.11
CA PRO A 4 -3.09 -10.08 -6.22
C PRO A 4 -2.02 -9.02 -6.02
N THR A 5 -0.81 -9.45 -5.71
CA THR A 5 0.39 -8.68 -6.06
C THR A 5 0.71 -9.05 -7.51
N PRO A 6 0.43 -8.18 -8.50
CA PRO A 6 1.37 -7.13 -8.92
C PRO A 6 0.67 -5.85 -9.47
N ALA A 7 1.45 -4.93 -10.04
CA ALA A 7 1.02 -3.65 -10.60
C ALA A 7 -0.16 -3.70 -11.59
N ASP A 8 -0.48 -4.86 -12.16
CA ASP A 8 -1.56 -5.08 -13.13
C ASP A 8 -2.99 -4.87 -12.59
N GLN A 9 -3.16 -4.59 -11.29
CA GLN A 9 -4.47 -4.30 -10.69
C GLN A 9 -4.66 -2.85 -10.26
N ARG A 10 -3.69 -2.01 -10.59
CA ARG A 10 -3.71 -0.56 -10.37
C ARG A 10 -4.42 0.09 -11.53
N ASP A 11 -5.74 -0.03 -11.53
CA ASP A 11 -6.59 0.61 -12.51
C ASP A 11 -7.65 1.46 -11.81
N GLY A 12 -7.98 2.58 -12.42
CA GLY A 12 -8.94 3.56 -11.94
C GLY A 12 -8.42 4.51 -10.85
N HIS A 13 -9.34 5.29 -10.33
CA HIS A 13 -9.07 6.21 -9.22
C HIS A 13 -8.85 5.44 -7.92
N GLY A 14 -7.95 5.95 -7.08
CA GLY A 14 -7.69 5.37 -5.77
C GLY A 14 -6.76 6.22 -4.93
N ARG A 15 -6.26 5.59 -3.86
CA ARG A 15 -5.40 6.21 -2.85
C ARG A 15 -4.17 5.34 -2.62
N TRP A 16 -3.05 5.98 -2.34
CA TRP A 16 -1.82 5.28 -1.98
C TRP A 16 -1.11 5.97 -0.81
N CYS A 17 -0.43 5.16 -0.01
CA CYS A 17 0.18 5.60 1.23
C CYS A 17 1.55 4.94 1.40
N ILE A 18 2.55 5.77 1.68
CA ILE A 18 3.89 5.26 1.99
C ILE A 18 3.90 4.64 3.38
N ILE A 19 4.41 3.41 3.45
CA ILE A 19 4.65 2.64 4.66
C ILE A 19 6.16 2.56 4.85
N GLN A 20 6.67 2.96 6.02
CA GLN A 20 8.12 2.85 6.33
C GLN A 20 8.46 1.66 7.23
N ARG A 21 7.50 1.21 8.03
CA ARG A 21 7.57 0.03 8.92
C ARG A 21 6.18 -0.60 8.97
N PRO A 22 6.01 -1.91 9.15
CA PRO A 22 7.04 -2.94 9.33
C PRO A 22 7.82 -3.27 8.04
N ALA A 23 7.26 -2.98 6.86
CA ALA A 23 7.92 -3.13 5.57
C ALA A 23 7.92 -1.80 4.82
N ALA A 24 9.04 -1.45 4.21
CA ALA A 24 9.15 -0.22 3.44
C ALA A 24 8.50 -0.41 2.06
N GLY A 25 7.51 0.40 1.71
CA GLY A 25 6.78 0.25 0.45
C GLY A 25 5.60 1.21 0.35
N THR A 26 4.71 0.94 -0.60
CA THR A 26 3.49 1.71 -0.79
C THR A 26 2.28 0.79 -0.73
N LEU A 27 1.38 1.07 0.21
CA LEU A 27 0.04 0.49 0.22
C LEU A 27 -0.81 1.27 -0.77
N TRP A 28 -1.64 0.60 -1.56
CA TRP A 28 -2.60 1.25 -2.47
C TRP A 28 -3.99 0.63 -2.32
N LEU A 29 -5.01 1.45 -2.50
CA LEU A 29 -6.43 1.11 -2.47
C LEU A 29 -7.08 1.69 -3.73
N ALA A 30 -7.69 0.84 -4.56
CA ALA A 30 -8.54 1.27 -5.66
C ALA A 30 -9.96 1.54 -5.13
N ASP A 31 -10.51 2.70 -5.48
CA ASP A 31 -11.88 3.07 -5.08
C ASP A 31 -12.91 2.17 -5.77
N GLU A 32 -12.61 1.78 -7.02
CA GLU A 32 -13.48 0.91 -7.82
C GLU A 32 -13.14 -0.58 -7.59
N GLY A 33 -14.14 -1.34 -7.15
CA GLY A 33 -14.00 -2.77 -6.89
C GLY A 33 -13.32 -3.14 -5.57
N GLU A 34 -13.13 -2.17 -4.65
CA GLU A 34 -12.57 -2.35 -3.30
C GLU A 34 -11.33 -3.26 -3.29
N ARG A 35 -10.33 -2.92 -4.11
CA ARG A 35 -9.07 -3.69 -4.21
C ARG A 35 -7.99 -2.98 -3.41
N ILE A 36 -7.28 -3.72 -2.57
CA ILE A 36 -6.13 -3.24 -1.81
C ILE A 36 -4.92 -4.10 -2.12
N GLY A 37 -3.75 -3.49 -2.15
CA GLY A 37 -2.49 -4.20 -2.29
C GLY A 37 -1.30 -3.43 -1.75
N PHE A 38 -0.15 -4.09 -1.77
CA PHE A 38 1.11 -3.52 -1.29
C PHE A 38 2.21 -3.69 -2.33
N ASP A 39 2.90 -2.60 -2.64
CA ASP A 39 4.10 -2.57 -3.48
C ASP A 39 5.32 -2.37 -2.58
N PRO A 40 6.10 -3.43 -2.28
CA PRO A 40 7.30 -3.29 -1.47
C PRO A 40 8.40 -2.53 -2.24
N MET A 41 9.20 -1.75 -1.51
CA MET A 41 10.45 -1.23 -2.07
C MET A 41 11.42 -2.38 -2.39
N PRO A 42 12.36 -2.18 -3.34
CA PRO A 42 13.40 -3.16 -3.60
C PRO A 42 14.16 -3.49 -2.29
N GLN A 43 14.26 -4.78 -1.98
CA GLN A 43 14.89 -5.34 -0.76
C GLN A 43 14.05 -5.26 0.54
N ALA A 44 12.84 -4.71 0.52
CA ALA A 44 11.92 -4.83 1.64
C ALA A 44 11.19 -6.17 1.59
N ASP A 45 11.09 -6.85 2.74
CA ASP A 45 10.22 -8.02 2.88
C ASP A 45 8.76 -7.56 2.97
N PRO A 46 7.87 -7.89 2.00
CA PRO A 46 6.47 -7.50 2.05
C PRO A 46 5.66 -8.28 3.09
N GLN A 47 6.15 -9.42 3.56
CA GLN A 47 5.37 -10.39 4.33
C GLN A 47 4.65 -9.78 5.54
N PRO A 48 5.26 -8.89 6.36
CA PRO A 48 4.59 -8.31 7.51
C PRO A 48 3.34 -7.47 7.16
N VAL A 49 3.36 -6.79 6.00
CA VAL A 49 2.21 -6.00 5.54
C VAL A 49 1.16 -6.91 4.89
N LEU A 50 1.60 -7.93 4.15
CA LEU A 50 0.70 -8.94 3.60
C LEU A 50 -0.04 -9.72 4.70
N ASP A 51 0.63 -10.05 5.82
CA ASP A 51 0.01 -10.71 6.96
C ASP A 51 -1.05 -9.83 7.64
N LEU A 52 -0.84 -8.51 7.70
CA LEU A 52 -1.85 -7.57 8.17
C LEU A 52 -3.08 -7.53 7.25
N LEU A 53 -2.85 -7.55 5.92
CA LEU A 53 -3.93 -7.62 4.93
C LEU A 53 -4.71 -8.93 5.05
N HIS A 54 -4.03 -10.07 5.18
CA HIS A 54 -4.66 -11.37 5.40
C HIS A 54 -5.46 -11.41 6.71
N THR A 55 -4.89 -10.89 7.79
CA THR A 55 -5.59 -10.81 9.09
C THR A 55 -6.86 -9.97 8.99
N ALA A 56 -6.83 -8.86 8.25
CA ALA A 56 -8.03 -8.05 8.00
C ALA A 56 -9.07 -8.81 7.16
N ALA A 57 -8.62 -9.55 6.14
CA ALA A 57 -9.47 -10.40 5.30
C ALA A 57 -10.17 -11.48 6.11
N ASP A 58 -9.42 -12.20 6.95
CA ASP A 58 -9.92 -13.30 7.78
C ASP A 58 -10.90 -12.80 8.84
N ALA A 59 -10.75 -11.55 9.28
CA ALA A 59 -11.70 -10.86 10.14
C ALA A 59 -12.96 -10.35 9.39
N GLY A 60 -13.09 -10.62 8.09
CA GLY A 60 -14.21 -10.20 7.26
C GLY A 60 -14.24 -8.70 6.96
N ARG A 61 -13.11 -8.00 7.07
CA ARG A 61 -13.04 -6.57 6.80
C ARG A 61 -13.01 -6.28 5.30
N THR A 62 -13.60 -5.15 4.93
CA THR A 62 -13.49 -4.64 3.56
C THR A 62 -12.09 -4.08 3.28
N ALA A 63 -11.75 -3.89 2.01
CA ALA A 63 -10.46 -3.30 1.63
C ALA A 63 -10.29 -1.88 2.19
N ALA A 64 -11.35 -1.07 2.21
CA ALA A 64 -11.33 0.26 2.83
C ALA A 64 -11.06 0.19 4.34
N GLN A 65 -11.69 -0.76 5.04
CA GLN A 65 -11.44 -0.95 6.47
C GLN A 65 -10.01 -1.45 6.76
N ALA A 66 -9.48 -2.35 5.93
CA ALA A 66 -8.11 -2.81 6.04
C ALA A 66 -7.11 -1.67 5.76
N TRP A 67 -7.40 -0.85 4.76
CA TRP A 67 -6.65 0.37 4.45
C TRP A 67 -6.58 1.32 5.65
N ASP A 68 -7.74 1.73 6.19
CA ASP A 68 -7.81 2.69 7.29
C ASP A 68 -7.05 2.19 8.52
N MET A 69 -7.11 0.88 8.79
CA MET A 69 -6.33 0.27 9.86
C MET A 69 -4.83 0.37 9.63
N ILE A 70 -4.34 -0.07 8.48
CA ILE A 70 -2.90 -0.14 8.21
C ILE A 70 -2.32 1.27 8.10
N VAL A 71 -3.01 2.17 7.39
CA VAL A 71 -2.59 3.57 7.25
C VAL A 71 -2.63 4.29 8.59
N GLY A 72 -3.65 4.05 9.42
CA GLY A 72 -3.73 4.64 10.76
C GLY A 72 -2.61 4.19 11.70
N LEU A 73 -2.06 2.99 11.51
CA LEU A 73 -0.98 2.45 12.33
C LEU A 73 0.42 2.87 11.84
N VAL A 74 0.63 2.87 10.53
CA VAL A 74 1.98 2.93 9.94
C VAL A 74 2.12 3.80 8.69
N GLY A 75 1.03 4.45 8.27
CA GLY A 75 1.01 5.36 7.13
C GLY A 75 1.78 6.65 7.43
N VAL A 76 2.57 7.11 6.46
CA VAL A 76 3.36 8.35 6.59
C VAL A 76 2.77 9.49 5.77
N GLN A 77 2.26 9.19 4.58
CA GLN A 77 1.76 10.19 3.65
C GLN A 77 0.72 9.54 2.75
N ILE A 78 -0.51 10.06 2.80
CA ILE A 78 -1.63 9.62 1.96
C ILE A 78 -1.72 10.53 0.76
N MET A 79 -1.88 9.94 -0.41
CA MET A 79 -2.09 10.61 -1.68
C MET A 79 -3.27 9.96 -2.41
N GLU A 80 -3.88 10.69 -3.32
CA GLU A 80 -5.02 10.22 -4.12
C GLU A 80 -4.85 10.61 -5.59
N GLY A 81 -5.51 9.87 -6.48
CA GLY A 81 -5.49 10.11 -7.91
C GLY A 81 -5.64 8.81 -8.71
N ASP A 82 -5.22 8.86 -9.97
CA ASP A 82 -5.25 7.70 -10.86
C ASP A 82 -4.11 6.72 -10.54
N LEU A 83 -4.49 5.51 -10.10
CA LEU A 83 -3.54 4.45 -9.73
C LEU A 83 -2.77 3.91 -10.93
N ALA A 84 -3.32 3.98 -12.15
CA ALA A 84 -2.63 3.54 -13.35
C ALA A 84 -1.42 4.43 -13.68
N HIS A 85 -1.50 5.71 -13.31
CA HIS A 85 -0.43 6.69 -13.51
C HIS A 85 0.45 6.91 -12.28
N TRP A 86 0.07 6.33 -11.13
CA TRP A 86 0.85 6.41 -9.92
C TRP A 86 2.22 5.72 -10.08
N LYS A 87 3.28 6.40 -9.66
CA LYS A 87 4.64 5.83 -9.57
C LYS A 87 5.08 5.79 -8.11
N PRO A 88 5.55 4.64 -7.61
CA PRO A 88 6.18 4.60 -6.30
C PRO A 88 7.37 5.56 -6.33
N ASP A 89 7.45 6.46 -5.35
CA ASP A 89 8.54 7.43 -5.27
C ASP A 89 9.85 6.65 -5.04
N ARG A 90 10.58 6.36 -6.11
CA ARG A 90 11.87 5.66 -6.07
C ARG A 90 12.97 6.52 -5.44
N ASN A 91 12.69 7.78 -5.07
CA ASN A 91 13.65 8.74 -4.55
C ASN A 91 13.70 8.82 -3.02
N TYR A 92 12.97 7.97 -2.29
CA TYR A 92 13.04 7.93 -0.82
C TYR A 92 14.45 7.76 -0.23
N ARG A 93 15.40 7.21 -1.00
CA ARG A 93 16.81 7.09 -0.57
C ARG A 93 17.57 8.41 -0.57
N ARG A 94 17.12 9.46 -1.27
CA ARG A 94 17.82 10.75 -1.37
C ARG A 94 17.41 11.78 -0.32
N GLN A 95 16.26 11.64 0.35
CA GLN A 95 15.79 12.65 1.32
C GLN A 95 16.33 12.48 2.75
N ARG A 96 17.02 11.38 3.09
CA ARG A 96 17.69 11.21 4.40
C ARG A 96 19.19 11.54 4.38
N VAL A 97 19.67 12.23 3.34
CA VAL A 97 21.03 12.76 3.27
C VAL A 97 20.94 14.24 2.92
N GLN A 98 20.57 15.07 3.90
CA GLN A 98 21.05 16.46 3.93
C GLN A 98 21.92 16.61 5.19
N PRO A 99 23.12 17.18 5.06
CA PRO A 99 24.05 17.41 6.17
C PRO A 99 23.54 18.46 7.17
#